data_AF-A0A1V2PZS9-F1
#
_entry.id   AF-A0A1V2PZS9-F1
#
_cell.length_a   1.000
_cell.length_b   1.000
_cell.length_c   1.000
_cell.angle_alpha   90.00
_cell.angle_beta   90.00
_cell.angle_gamma   90.00
#
_symmetry.space_group_name_H-M   'P 1'
#
loop_
_entity.id
_entity.type
_entity.pdbx_description
1 polymer ?
#
loop_
_entity_poly.entity_id
_entity_poly.type
_entity_poly.pdbx_seq_one_letter_code
_entity_poly.pdbx_strand_id
1 'polypeptide(L)'
;MSMESGTGGSPVGVVVWAGSNLTDFQISKLRHVYESKRLSGFDDDTERLAREMFDRVRLDDADHENEIMKNAFGVSGVQQAMDQEMIHAEVTSTVQMILLSRFEDVVVFRPDDGLFLRRAKADVEEAWMPFNDLAQVRDGLRDSGAANRPVVLVTIGHGGPQGHTHFPAKGMLTQQQISSGLAVPTDANTLYIPLQCYPQKAVEQWRQLGGKSVSINNTGRSDDSEMKQWIHDRLETDIAKWSSNKL
;
A
#
# COMPACT_ATOMS: atom_id res chain seq x y z
N MET A 1 -14.53 42.15 -15.71
CA MET A 1 -14.70 40.69 -15.65
C MET A 1 -13.46 40.12 -15.01
N SER A 2 -13.51 39.96 -13.69
CA SER A 2 -12.43 39.38 -12.90
C SER A 2 -12.58 37.87 -13.01
N MET A 3 -11.53 37.19 -13.48
CA MET A 3 -11.46 35.73 -13.38
C MET A 3 -11.28 35.42 -11.90
N GLU A 4 -12.31 34.86 -11.27
CA GLU A 4 -12.13 34.18 -10.00
C GLU A 4 -11.22 32.98 -10.26
N SER A 5 -9.97 33.07 -9.83
CA SER A 5 -9.08 31.92 -9.71
C SER A 5 -9.75 30.95 -8.75
N GLY A 6 -10.34 29.89 -9.30
CA GLY A 6 -11.00 28.84 -8.53
C GLY A 6 -10.12 28.43 -7.35
N THR A 7 -10.68 28.54 -6.17
CA THR A 7 -10.06 28.20 -4.89
C THR A 7 -9.75 26.70 -4.88
N GLY A 8 -8.60 26.31 -5.42
CA GLY A 8 -8.04 24.99 -5.19
C GLY A 8 -7.67 24.92 -3.71
N GLY A 9 -8.48 24.22 -2.91
CA GLY A 9 -8.18 24.00 -1.50
C GLY A 9 -6.80 23.34 -1.33
N SER A 10 -6.25 23.39 -0.11
CA SER A 10 -4.99 22.71 0.23
C SER A 10 -5.00 21.27 -0.29
N PRO A 11 -3.93 20.72 -0.89
CA PRO A 11 -3.96 19.35 -1.38
C PRO A 11 -4.29 18.34 -0.27
N VAL A 12 -4.82 17.18 -0.66
CA VAL A 12 -5.07 16.04 0.24
C VAL A 12 -4.09 14.93 -0.07
N GLY A 13 -3.45 14.40 0.97
CA GLY A 13 -2.63 13.19 0.86
C GLY A 13 -3.51 11.94 0.97
N VAL A 14 -3.40 11.02 0.03
CA VAL A 14 -4.05 9.71 0.06
C VAL A 14 -2.97 8.65 -0.04
N VAL A 15 -2.79 7.87 1.03
CA VAL A 15 -1.81 6.77 1.05
C VAL A 15 -2.58 5.46 1.04
N VAL A 16 -2.33 4.61 0.05
CA VAL A 16 -2.95 3.29 -0.10
C VAL A 16 -1.89 2.23 0.13
N TRP A 17 -1.93 1.58 1.27
CA TRP A 17 -1.08 0.46 1.61
C TRP A 17 -1.73 -0.84 1.11
N ALA A 18 -1.16 -1.41 0.05
CA ALA A 18 -1.67 -2.59 -0.65
C ALA A 18 -1.12 -3.93 -0.11
N GLY A 19 -0.21 -3.88 0.86
CA GLY A 19 0.16 -5.06 1.62
C GLY A 19 1.13 -6.04 0.96
N SER A 20 1.02 -7.31 1.35
CA SER A 20 1.89 -8.42 0.96
C SER A 20 1.47 -9.06 -0.36
N ASN A 21 2.29 -10.00 -0.85
CA ASN A 21 2.00 -10.78 -2.03
C ASN A 21 1.07 -11.98 -1.78
N LEU A 22 0.60 -12.19 -0.54
CA LEU A 22 -0.30 -13.28 -0.19
C LEU A 22 -1.75 -12.96 -0.57
N THR A 23 -2.52 -14.00 -0.86
CA THR A 23 -3.97 -13.88 -1.04
C THR A 23 -4.69 -13.72 0.30
N ASP A 24 -5.87 -13.10 0.30
CA ASP A 24 -6.70 -12.98 1.49
C ASP A 24 -7.02 -14.34 2.15
N PHE A 25 -7.25 -15.38 1.35
CA PHE A 25 -7.47 -16.74 1.86
C PHE A 25 -6.28 -17.24 2.71
N GLN A 26 -5.06 -17.13 2.18
CA GLN A 26 -3.84 -17.57 2.87
C GLN A 26 -3.64 -16.77 4.16
N ILE A 27 -3.81 -15.46 4.06
CA ILE A 27 -3.68 -14.54 5.18
C ILE A 27 -4.69 -14.89 6.29
N SER A 28 -5.96 -15.13 5.95
CA SER A 28 -7.02 -15.49 6.90
C SER A 28 -6.71 -16.80 7.64
N LYS A 29 -6.23 -17.84 6.92
CA LYS A 29 -5.82 -19.11 7.54
C LYS A 29 -4.65 -18.92 8.51
N LEU A 30 -3.66 -18.13 8.13
CA LEU A 30 -2.49 -17.82 8.95
C LEU A 30 -2.86 -16.98 10.19
N ARG A 31 -3.74 -15.99 10.03
CA ARG A 31 -4.31 -15.21 11.13
C ARG A 31 -5.04 -16.09 12.14
N HIS A 32 -5.88 -17.01 11.67
CA HIS A 32 -6.56 -17.96 12.55
C HIS A 32 -5.58 -18.79 13.39
N VAL A 33 -4.46 -19.22 12.81
CA VAL A 33 -3.39 -19.91 13.54
C VAL A 33 -2.77 -19.01 14.61
N TYR A 34 -2.43 -17.76 14.26
CA TYR A 34 -1.85 -16.80 15.19
C TYR A 34 -2.75 -16.58 16.42
N GLU A 35 -4.04 -16.29 16.18
CA GLU A 35 -5.03 -15.99 17.22
C GLU A 35 -5.39 -17.22 18.07
N SER A 36 -5.69 -18.36 17.44
CA SER A 36 -6.15 -19.57 18.14
C SER A 36 -5.05 -20.27 18.95
N LYS A 37 -3.78 -20.09 18.57
CA LYS A 37 -2.63 -20.74 19.22
C LYS A 37 -1.84 -19.81 20.14
N ARG A 38 -2.31 -18.58 20.36
CA ARG A 38 -1.65 -17.57 21.22
C ARG A 38 -0.16 -17.41 20.89
N LEU A 39 0.16 -17.27 19.60
CA LEU A 39 1.55 -17.09 19.14
C LEU A 39 2.09 -15.67 19.37
N SER A 40 1.40 -14.84 20.16
CA SER A 40 1.75 -13.47 20.52
C SER A 40 3.04 -13.34 21.35
N GLY A 41 3.71 -14.45 21.67
CA GLY A 41 5.00 -14.47 22.36
C GLY A 41 6.21 -14.42 21.43
N PHE A 42 6.00 -14.33 20.11
CA PHE A 42 7.07 -14.32 19.09
C PHE A 42 7.14 -13.03 18.29
N ASP A 43 6.47 -11.96 18.72
CA ASP A 43 6.22 -10.74 17.92
C ASP A 43 7.50 -10.04 17.42
N ASP A 44 8.66 -10.30 18.02
CA ASP A 44 9.99 -9.78 17.67
C ASP A 44 10.81 -10.69 16.75
N ASP A 45 10.41 -11.94 16.54
CA ASP A 45 11.13 -12.94 15.72
C ASP A 45 10.25 -13.40 14.55
N THR A 46 10.38 -12.73 13.40
CA THR A 46 9.53 -12.99 12.21
C THR A 46 9.79 -14.37 11.64
N GLU A 47 11.04 -14.84 11.64
CA GLU A 47 11.41 -16.16 11.17
C GLU A 47 10.77 -17.26 12.02
N ARG A 48 10.87 -17.16 13.35
CA ARG A 48 10.30 -18.16 14.24
C ARG A 48 8.78 -18.21 14.16
N LEU A 49 8.10 -17.07 14.12
CA LEU A 49 6.65 -17.10 13.95
C LEU A 49 6.25 -17.59 12.57
N ALA A 50 6.97 -17.23 11.51
CA ALA A 50 6.68 -17.72 10.17
C ALA A 50 6.74 -19.25 10.13
N ARG A 51 7.75 -19.84 10.76
CA ARG A 51 7.86 -21.31 10.96
C ARG A 51 6.68 -21.87 11.74
N GLU A 52 6.40 -21.32 12.93
CA GLU A 52 5.30 -21.79 13.78
C GLU A 52 3.93 -21.69 13.11
N MET A 53 3.70 -20.62 12.35
CA MET A 53 2.47 -20.43 11.59
C MET A 53 2.40 -21.37 10.39
N PHE A 54 3.49 -21.52 9.63
CA PHE A 54 3.55 -22.43 8.50
C PHE A 54 3.36 -23.90 8.92
N ASP A 55 3.98 -24.34 10.01
CA ASP A 55 3.89 -25.72 10.47
C ASP A 55 2.45 -26.09 10.84
N ARG A 56 1.69 -25.12 11.38
CA ARG A 56 0.35 -25.32 11.92
C ARG A 56 -0.79 -24.96 10.95
N VAL A 57 -0.52 -24.16 9.92
CA VAL A 57 -1.56 -23.73 8.98
C VAL A 57 -2.05 -24.93 8.16
N ARG A 58 -3.37 -24.98 7.98
CA ARG A 58 -4.03 -25.82 6.99
C ARG A 58 -4.64 -24.93 5.92
N LEU A 59 -4.18 -25.09 4.69
CA LEU A 59 -4.69 -24.40 3.52
C LEU A 59 -5.77 -25.21 2.82
N ASP A 60 -5.87 -26.51 3.09
CA ASP A 60 -6.95 -27.39 2.65
C ASP A 60 -7.35 -28.38 3.76
N ASP A 61 -8.58 -28.89 3.68
CA ASP A 61 -9.08 -29.91 4.61
C ASP A 61 -8.57 -31.30 4.25
N ALA A 62 -8.30 -31.59 2.97
CA ALA A 62 -7.70 -32.83 2.52
C ALA A 62 -6.16 -32.80 2.67
N ASP A 63 -5.58 -33.83 3.29
CA ASP A 63 -4.14 -33.85 3.61
C ASP A 63 -3.25 -33.76 2.37
N HIS A 64 -3.61 -34.44 1.27
CA HIS A 64 -2.82 -34.40 0.04
C HIS A 64 -2.79 -33.01 -0.60
N GLU A 65 -3.95 -32.37 -0.72
CA GLU A 65 -4.08 -31.02 -1.29
C GLU A 65 -3.41 -29.98 -0.39
N ASN A 66 -3.54 -30.14 0.94
CA ASN A 66 -2.88 -29.26 1.90
C ASN A 66 -1.35 -29.33 1.76
N GLU A 67 -0.77 -30.51 1.59
CA GLU A 67 0.67 -30.66 1.35
C GLU A 67 1.10 -30.00 0.04
N ILE A 68 0.33 -30.15 -1.05
CA ILE A 68 0.60 -29.48 -2.32
C ILE A 68 0.60 -27.96 -2.15
N MET A 69 -0.44 -27.42 -1.51
CA MET A 69 -0.59 -25.97 -1.30
C MET A 69 0.50 -25.43 -0.36
N LYS A 70 0.83 -26.14 0.72
CA LYS A 70 1.91 -25.75 1.65
C LYS A 70 3.27 -25.76 0.95
N ASN A 71 3.55 -26.75 0.10
CA ASN A 71 4.81 -26.81 -0.64
C ASN A 71 4.95 -25.69 -1.68
N ALA A 72 3.86 -25.32 -2.36
CA ALA A 72 3.84 -24.17 -3.26
C ALA A 72 4.01 -22.83 -2.53
N PHE A 73 3.48 -22.76 -1.29
CA PHE A 73 3.49 -21.58 -0.44
C PHE A 73 4.83 -21.33 0.26
N GLY A 74 5.43 -22.39 0.84
CA GLY A 74 6.72 -22.38 1.53
C GLY A 74 6.78 -21.56 2.83
N VAL A 75 7.62 -21.97 3.79
CA VAL A 75 7.89 -21.19 5.03
C VAL A 75 8.42 -19.80 4.69
N SER A 76 9.28 -19.71 3.68
CA SER A 76 9.86 -18.46 3.20
C SER A 76 8.80 -17.48 2.69
N GLY A 77 7.67 -17.95 2.15
CA GLY A 77 6.56 -17.11 1.72
C GLY A 77 5.89 -16.38 2.89
N VAL A 78 5.67 -17.09 4.01
CA VAL A 78 5.14 -16.49 5.25
C VAL A 78 6.11 -15.45 5.79
N GLN A 79 7.39 -15.80 5.89
CA GLN A 79 8.41 -14.91 6.43
C GLN A 79 8.57 -13.66 5.58
N GLN A 80 8.68 -13.80 4.25
CA GLN A 80 8.75 -12.68 3.32
C GLN A 80 7.55 -11.76 3.45
N ALA A 81 6.34 -12.33 3.55
CA ALA A 81 5.13 -11.52 3.74
C ALA A 81 5.19 -10.73 5.04
N MET A 82 5.59 -11.34 6.16
CA MET A 82 5.74 -10.63 7.45
C MET A 82 6.80 -9.53 7.41
N ASP A 83 7.97 -9.81 6.82
CA ASP A 83 9.06 -8.84 6.70
C ASP A 83 8.63 -7.65 5.81
N GLN A 84 7.95 -7.93 4.70
CA GLN A 84 7.41 -6.92 3.78
C GLN A 84 6.32 -6.08 4.45
N GLU A 85 5.45 -6.69 5.25
CA GLU A 85 4.47 -5.95 6.05
C GLU A 85 5.14 -4.96 7.00
N MET A 86 6.20 -5.37 7.70
CA MET A 86 6.94 -4.47 8.58
C MET A 86 7.62 -3.30 7.84
N ILE A 87 8.13 -3.56 6.64
CA ILE A 87 8.74 -2.55 5.78
C ILE A 87 7.69 -1.58 5.25
N HIS A 88 6.58 -2.09 4.70
CA HIS A 88 5.49 -1.26 4.17
C HIS A 88 4.83 -0.42 5.27
N ALA A 89 4.72 -0.94 6.50
CA ALA A 89 4.27 -0.17 7.66
C ALA A 89 5.17 1.05 7.93
N GLU A 90 6.51 0.84 7.92
CA GLU A 90 7.50 1.90 8.09
C GLU A 90 7.35 2.99 7.04
N VAL A 91 7.26 2.54 5.79
CA VAL A 91 7.21 3.39 4.62
C VAL A 91 5.92 4.19 4.63
N THR A 92 4.81 3.56 4.96
CA THR A 92 3.50 4.23 5.13
C THR A 92 3.57 5.31 6.20
N SER A 93 4.13 5.01 7.38
CA SER A 93 4.30 5.99 8.46
C SER A 93 5.20 7.17 8.03
N THR A 94 6.30 6.87 7.36
CA THR A 94 7.25 7.90 6.88
C THR A 94 6.60 8.80 5.84
N VAL A 95 5.90 8.21 4.87
CA VAL A 95 5.15 8.94 3.84
C VAL A 95 4.05 9.80 4.48
N GLN A 96 3.27 9.24 5.41
CA GLN A 96 2.22 9.98 6.11
C GLN A 96 2.78 11.20 6.84
N MET A 97 3.88 11.05 7.59
CA MET A 97 4.55 12.17 8.27
C MET A 97 5.00 13.26 7.28
N ILE A 98 5.61 12.87 6.15
CA ILE A 98 6.05 13.83 5.13
C ILE A 98 4.84 14.58 4.54
N LEU A 99 3.74 13.88 4.26
CA LEU A 99 2.52 14.49 3.74
C LEU A 99 1.86 15.43 4.77
N LEU A 100 1.79 15.03 6.05
CA LEU A 100 1.21 15.84 7.13
C LEU A 100 2.01 17.12 7.42
N SER A 101 3.30 17.15 7.06
CA SER A 101 4.09 18.39 7.16
C SER A 101 3.70 19.44 6.09
N ARG A 102 2.96 19.04 5.06
CA ARG A 102 2.56 19.88 3.91
C ARG A 102 1.05 20.07 3.76
N PHE A 103 0.28 19.09 4.19
CA PHE A 103 -1.16 19.03 3.99
C PHE A 103 -1.87 18.91 5.32
N GLU A 104 -2.98 19.63 5.45
CA GLU A 104 -3.85 19.55 6.63
C GLU A 104 -4.55 18.20 6.72
N ASP A 105 -4.86 17.60 5.56
CA ASP A 105 -5.56 16.32 5.46
C ASP A 105 -4.69 15.27 4.78
N VAL A 106 -4.36 14.23 5.54
CA VAL A 106 -3.76 13.01 5.01
C VAL A 106 -4.57 11.83 5.49
N VAL A 107 -5.00 11.01 4.55
CA VAL A 107 -5.75 9.80 4.85
C VAL A 107 -4.93 8.60 4.40
N VAL A 108 -4.73 7.68 5.35
CA VAL A 108 -4.05 6.41 5.12
C VAL A 108 -5.11 5.33 5.06
N PHE A 109 -5.10 4.58 3.97
CA PHE A 109 -6.03 3.52 3.69
C PHE A 109 -5.28 2.22 3.46
N ARG A 110 -5.90 1.14 3.91
CA ARG A 110 -5.46 -0.22 3.68
C ARG A 110 -6.65 -1.05 3.18
N PRO A 111 -6.81 -1.21 1.87
CA PRO A 111 -7.93 -1.94 1.29
C PRO A 111 -7.83 -3.45 1.59
N ASP A 112 -9.00 -4.05 1.88
CA ASP A 112 -9.23 -5.41 2.40
C ASP A 112 -8.06 -6.39 2.22
N ASP A 113 -7.25 -6.49 3.25
CA ASP A 113 -6.26 -7.54 3.36
C ASP A 113 -6.04 -7.87 4.84
N GLY A 114 -6.26 -9.13 5.23
CA GLY A 114 -6.18 -9.55 6.63
C GLY A 114 -4.76 -9.59 7.23
N LEU A 115 -3.87 -8.67 6.86
CA LEU A 115 -2.42 -8.78 6.94
C LEU A 115 -1.82 -8.77 8.35
N PHE A 116 -0.63 -9.37 8.47
CA PHE A 116 0.14 -9.51 9.70
C PHE A 116 0.67 -8.16 10.22
N LEU A 117 -0.13 -7.40 10.96
CA LEU A 117 0.42 -6.31 11.76
C LEU A 117 0.95 -6.85 13.09
N ARG A 118 2.26 -7.11 13.13
CA ARG A 118 2.98 -7.38 14.38
C ARG A 118 3.21 -6.09 15.15
N ARG A 119 3.05 -6.16 16.48
CA ARG A 119 3.25 -5.06 17.45
C ARG A 119 4.71 -4.59 17.61
N ALA A 120 5.58 -4.76 16.61
CA ALA A 120 7.02 -4.52 16.77
C ALA A 120 7.43 -3.03 16.67
N LYS A 121 6.58 -2.12 16.20
CA LYS A 121 6.93 -0.70 16.05
C LYS A 121 6.17 0.16 17.05
N ALA A 122 6.93 0.84 17.91
CA ALA A 122 6.40 1.79 18.90
C ALA A 122 5.61 2.94 18.25
N ASP A 123 5.85 3.22 16.97
CA ASP A 123 5.28 4.34 16.24
C ASP A 123 3.96 3.99 15.49
N VAL A 124 3.50 2.73 15.58
CA VAL A 124 2.21 2.31 15.01
C VAL A 124 1.32 1.87 16.18
N GLU A 125 0.47 2.79 16.65
CA GLU A 125 -0.53 2.46 17.67
C GLU A 125 -1.56 1.47 17.08
N GLU A 126 -1.72 0.35 17.79
CA GLU A 126 -2.69 -0.73 17.61
C GLU A 126 -2.37 -1.88 16.62
N ALA A 127 -2.79 -3.07 17.07
CA ALA A 127 -2.77 -4.33 16.34
C ALA A 127 -3.95 -4.37 15.37
N TRP A 128 -3.73 -4.87 14.15
CA TRP A 128 -4.77 -5.09 13.13
C TRP A 128 -5.63 -3.83 12.87
N MET A 129 -5.07 -2.83 12.17
CA MET A 129 -5.82 -1.66 11.70
C MET A 129 -7.16 -2.08 11.05
N PRO A 130 -8.30 -1.53 11.52
CA PRO A 130 -9.59 -1.82 10.94
C PRO A 130 -9.67 -1.45 9.45
N PHE A 131 -10.26 -2.37 8.72
CA PHE A 131 -10.49 -2.39 7.29
C PHE A 131 -11.32 -1.21 6.74
N ASN A 132 -11.03 -0.77 5.51
CA ASN A 132 -11.94 -0.01 4.65
C ASN A 132 -11.91 -0.54 3.20
N ASP A 133 -13.04 -0.89 2.59
CA ASP A 133 -13.13 -1.14 1.15
C ASP A 133 -12.81 0.15 0.38
N LEU A 134 -12.35 0.05 -0.88
CA LEU A 134 -12.10 1.22 -1.73
C LEU A 134 -13.34 2.14 -1.82
N ALA A 135 -14.55 1.59 -1.72
CA ALA A 135 -15.78 2.38 -1.65
C ALA A 135 -15.92 3.20 -0.35
N GLN A 136 -15.52 2.66 0.81
CA GLN A 136 -15.53 3.37 2.09
C GLN A 136 -14.46 4.47 2.11
N VAL A 137 -13.31 4.20 1.51
CA VAL A 137 -12.26 5.18 1.27
C VAL A 137 -12.78 6.36 0.44
N ARG A 138 -13.40 6.04 -0.70
CA ARG A 138 -14.03 7.03 -1.58
C ARG A 138 -15.07 7.86 -0.84
N ASP A 139 -15.92 7.23 -0.05
CA ASP A 139 -16.96 7.94 0.69
C ASP A 139 -16.34 8.89 1.73
N GLY A 140 -15.26 8.49 2.42
CA GLY A 140 -14.49 9.39 3.30
C GLY A 140 -13.82 10.56 2.57
N LEU A 141 -13.28 10.34 1.37
CA LEU A 141 -12.74 11.41 0.52
C LEU A 141 -13.84 12.36 0.02
N ARG A 142 -15.03 11.84 -0.28
CA ARG A 142 -16.18 12.65 -0.68
C ARG A 142 -16.67 13.50 0.49
N ASP A 143 -16.85 12.90 1.66
CA ASP A 143 -17.43 13.54 2.83
C ASP A 143 -16.48 14.62 3.42
N SER A 144 -15.16 14.46 3.24
CA SER A 144 -14.15 15.49 3.57
C SER A 144 -14.00 16.60 2.51
N GLY A 145 -14.73 16.52 1.38
CA GLY A 145 -14.58 17.45 0.26
C GLY A 145 -13.25 17.29 -0.51
N ALA A 146 -12.46 16.25 -0.22
CA ALA A 146 -11.19 15.96 -0.90
C ALA A 146 -11.36 15.73 -2.41
N ALA A 147 -12.54 15.27 -2.85
CA ALA A 147 -12.85 15.04 -4.26
C ALA A 147 -12.72 16.29 -5.16
N ASN A 148 -12.77 17.50 -4.60
CA ASN A 148 -12.63 18.77 -5.33
C ASN A 148 -11.29 19.46 -5.10
N ARG A 149 -10.33 18.79 -4.45
CA ARG A 149 -9.02 19.33 -4.10
C ARG A 149 -7.93 18.61 -4.88
N PRO A 150 -6.75 19.23 -5.07
CA PRO A 150 -5.60 18.52 -5.62
C PRO A 150 -5.25 17.31 -4.74
N VAL A 151 -4.91 16.17 -5.35
CA VAL A 151 -4.64 14.92 -4.62
C VAL A 151 -3.20 14.47 -4.83
N VAL A 152 -2.52 14.09 -3.76
CA VAL A 152 -1.30 13.27 -3.82
C VAL A 152 -1.68 11.84 -3.47
N LEU A 153 -1.76 10.98 -4.48
CA LEU A 153 -2.09 9.56 -4.33
C LEU A 153 -0.80 8.74 -4.29
N VAL A 154 -0.51 8.13 -3.14
CA VAL A 154 0.63 7.22 -2.95
C VAL A 154 0.09 5.80 -2.84
N THR A 155 0.62 4.86 -3.63
CA THR A 155 0.38 3.42 -3.43
C THR A 155 1.65 2.77 -2.92
N ILE A 156 1.55 1.91 -1.90
CA ILE A 156 2.68 1.22 -1.27
C ILE A 156 2.37 -0.27 -1.26
N GLY A 157 3.19 -1.10 -1.92
CA GLY A 157 3.04 -2.55 -1.87
C GLY A 157 3.65 -3.27 -3.06
N HIS A 158 3.17 -4.47 -3.34
CA HIS A 158 3.69 -5.26 -4.47
C HIS A 158 3.19 -4.75 -5.81
N GLY A 159 4.13 -4.62 -6.74
CA GLY A 159 3.85 -4.29 -8.13
C GLY A 159 4.19 -5.46 -9.03
N GLY A 160 3.36 -5.73 -10.03
CA GLY A 160 3.68 -6.68 -11.10
C GLY A 160 4.50 -6.03 -12.22
N PRO A 161 5.15 -6.82 -13.11
CA PRO A 161 5.92 -6.31 -14.24
C PRO A 161 5.10 -5.52 -15.26
N GLN A 162 3.76 -5.59 -15.16
CA GLN A 162 2.85 -4.78 -15.96
C GLN A 162 2.57 -3.41 -15.35
N GLY A 163 2.91 -3.16 -14.07
CA GLY A 163 2.61 -1.92 -13.34
C GLY A 163 1.39 -2.02 -12.41
N HIS A 164 0.63 -3.11 -12.47
CA HIS A 164 -0.49 -3.35 -11.57
C HIS A 164 -0.01 -3.47 -10.12
N THR A 165 -0.84 -3.01 -9.19
CA THR A 165 -0.60 -3.15 -7.76
C THR A 165 -1.39 -4.35 -7.23
N HIS A 166 -0.74 -5.20 -6.46
CA HIS A 166 -1.37 -6.35 -5.84
C HIS A 166 -2.08 -5.94 -4.55
N PHE A 167 -3.34 -6.31 -4.43
CA PHE A 167 -4.15 -6.17 -3.22
C PHE A 167 -4.66 -7.56 -2.83
N PRO A 168 -4.34 -8.09 -1.64
CA PRO A 168 -4.65 -9.47 -1.27
C PRO A 168 -6.11 -9.94 -1.49
N ALA A 169 -7.12 -9.10 -1.23
CA ALA A 169 -8.52 -9.49 -1.51
C ALA A 169 -9.03 -9.09 -2.90
N LYS A 170 -8.39 -8.15 -3.59
CA LYS A 170 -8.85 -7.66 -4.92
C LYS A 170 -8.00 -8.18 -6.08
N GLY A 171 -6.89 -8.86 -5.79
CA GLY A 171 -5.89 -9.29 -6.76
C GLY A 171 -5.10 -8.12 -7.34
N MET A 172 -4.66 -8.26 -8.59
CA MET A 172 -3.90 -7.23 -9.29
C MET A 172 -4.85 -6.16 -9.84
N LEU A 173 -4.71 -4.92 -9.38
CA LEU A 173 -5.46 -3.78 -9.89
C LEU A 173 -4.59 -2.88 -10.77
N THR A 174 -5.17 -2.41 -11.87
CA THR A 174 -4.58 -1.36 -12.71
C THR A 174 -4.68 0.00 -12.02
N GLN A 175 -3.86 0.95 -12.47
CA GLN A 175 -3.95 2.34 -12.02
C GLN A 175 -5.35 2.95 -12.25
N GLN A 176 -6.00 2.61 -13.37
CA GLN A 176 -7.35 3.07 -13.65
C GLN A 176 -8.38 2.50 -12.67
N GLN A 177 -8.27 1.22 -12.30
CA GLN A 177 -9.17 0.58 -11.34
C GLN A 177 -9.01 1.18 -9.94
N ILE A 178 -7.77 1.43 -9.51
CA ILE A 178 -7.48 2.10 -8.23
C ILE A 178 -8.11 3.49 -8.22
N SER A 179 -7.81 4.32 -9.24
CA SER A 179 -8.35 5.68 -9.34
C SER A 179 -9.87 5.72 -9.36
N SER A 180 -10.50 4.82 -10.13
CA SER A 180 -11.96 4.72 -10.23
C SER A 180 -12.60 4.27 -8.92
N GLY A 181 -11.98 3.31 -8.23
CA GLY A 181 -12.45 2.83 -6.92
C GLY A 181 -12.42 3.93 -5.86
N LEU A 182 -11.38 4.78 -5.88
CA LEU A 182 -11.20 5.90 -4.96
C LEU A 182 -11.96 7.18 -5.39
N ALA A 183 -12.51 7.21 -6.61
CA ALA A 183 -13.01 8.41 -7.30
C ALA A 183 -12.00 9.58 -7.32
N VAL A 184 -10.71 9.25 -7.47
CA VAL A 184 -9.65 10.25 -7.66
C VAL A 184 -9.50 10.53 -9.16
N PRO A 185 -9.37 11.79 -9.60
CA PRO A 185 -9.17 12.10 -11.01
C PRO A 185 -7.78 11.68 -11.48
N THR A 186 -7.65 11.29 -12.75
CA THR A 186 -6.37 10.90 -13.36
C THR A 186 -5.74 12.02 -14.18
N ASP A 187 -6.04 13.29 -13.85
CA ASP A 187 -5.57 14.46 -14.59
C ASP A 187 -4.39 15.17 -13.87
N ALA A 188 -4.09 16.40 -14.28
CA ALA A 188 -3.01 17.19 -13.70
C ALA A 188 -3.21 17.56 -12.21
N ASN A 189 -4.45 17.53 -11.71
CA ASN A 189 -4.79 17.78 -10.32
C ASN A 189 -4.48 16.59 -9.39
N THR A 190 -3.99 15.48 -9.94
CA THR A 190 -3.49 14.35 -9.14
C THR A 190 -2.04 14.06 -9.43
N LEU A 191 -1.22 14.02 -8.37
CA LEU A 191 0.11 13.43 -8.40
C LEU A 191 0.05 11.98 -7.91
N TYR A 192 0.33 11.04 -8.79
CA TYR A 192 0.43 9.62 -8.43
C TYR A 192 1.86 9.19 -8.16
N ILE A 193 2.08 8.54 -7.01
CA ILE A 193 3.37 8.08 -6.53
C ILE A 193 3.33 6.58 -6.23
N PRO A 194 3.62 5.71 -7.21
CA PRO A 194 3.66 4.27 -6.99
C PRO A 194 4.97 3.83 -6.32
N LEU A 195 4.91 3.39 -5.07
CA LEU A 195 6.03 2.81 -4.32
C LEU A 195 5.87 1.28 -4.30
N GLN A 196 6.39 0.65 -5.36
CA GLN A 196 6.22 -0.78 -5.59
C GLN A 196 7.38 -1.37 -6.40
N CYS A 197 7.45 -2.70 -6.52
CA CYS A 197 8.53 -3.41 -7.20
C CYS A 197 8.79 -2.96 -8.65
N TYR A 198 7.77 -2.58 -9.42
CA TYR A 198 7.94 -2.08 -10.80
C TYR A 198 7.36 -0.66 -10.90
N PRO A 199 8.06 0.35 -10.35
CA PRO A 199 7.50 1.68 -10.16
C PRO A 199 7.28 2.39 -11.50
N GLN A 200 8.26 2.33 -12.41
CA GLN A 200 8.16 3.00 -13.71
C GLN A 200 7.07 2.41 -14.62
N LYS A 201 6.72 1.14 -14.45
CA LYS A 201 5.59 0.53 -15.18
C LYS A 201 4.25 1.13 -14.76
N ALA A 202 4.06 1.37 -13.46
CA ALA A 202 2.87 2.08 -12.97
C ALA A 202 2.85 3.56 -13.36
N VAL A 203 4.02 4.22 -13.35
CA VAL A 203 4.17 5.60 -13.83
C VAL A 203 3.77 5.70 -15.31
N GLU A 204 4.25 4.78 -16.15
CA GLU A 204 3.89 4.68 -17.57
C GLU A 204 2.37 4.54 -17.75
N GLN A 205 1.74 3.61 -17.02
CA GLN A 205 0.28 3.43 -17.08
C GLN A 205 -0.48 4.70 -16.65
N TRP A 206 -0.10 5.34 -15.54
CA TRP A 206 -0.79 6.54 -15.05
C TRP A 206 -0.68 7.72 -16.02
N ARG A 207 0.49 7.90 -16.65
CA ARG A 207 0.70 8.97 -17.64
C ARG A 207 -0.16 8.78 -18.89
N GLN A 208 -0.45 7.54 -19.28
CA GLN A 208 -1.37 7.25 -20.40
C GLN A 208 -2.82 7.68 -20.08
N LEU A 209 -3.18 7.79 -18.80
CA LEU A 209 -4.47 8.30 -18.33
C LEU A 209 -4.54 9.84 -18.28
N GLY A 210 -3.44 10.54 -18.63
CA GLY A 210 -3.34 12.00 -18.63
C GLY A 210 -2.79 12.61 -17.33
N GLY A 211 -2.42 11.77 -16.36
CA GLY A 211 -2.08 12.22 -15.01
C GLY A 211 -0.60 12.51 -14.79
N LYS A 212 -0.30 13.26 -13.72
CA LYS A 212 1.08 13.49 -13.27
C LYS A 212 1.52 12.33 -12.36
N SER A 213 2.74 11.83 -12.57
CA SER A 213 3.29 10.75 -11.75
C SER A 213 4.81 10.79 -11.65
N VAL A 214 5.30 10.48 -10.46
CA VAL A 214 6.72 10.38 -10.08
C VAL A 214 6.95 9.12 -9.25
N SER A 215 8.13 8.53 -9.34
CA SER A 215 8.55 7.42 -8.48
C SER A 215 10.07 7.20 -8.60
N ILE A 216 10.58 6.16 -7.94
CA ILE A 216 11.92 5.60 -8.03
C ILE A 216 12.29 5.42 -9.50
N ASN A 217 13.40 6.01 -9.93
CA ASN A 217 13.85 6.00 -11.33
C ASN A 217 14.58 4.69 -11.68
N ASN A 218 13.88 3.57 -11.51
CA ASN A 218 14.34 2.23 -11.86
C ASN A 218 13.33 1.61 -12.84
N THR A 219 13.77 1.35 -14.08
CA THR A 219 12.93 0.79 -15.15
C THR A 219 12.74 -0.72 -15.04
N GLY A 220 13.56 -1.38 -14.21
CA GLY A 220 13.46 -2.79 -13.88
C GLY A 220 12.64 -3.02 -12.61
N ARG A 221 13.17 -3.87 -11.73
CA ARG A 221 12.61 -4.14 -10.41
C ARG A 221 13.35 -3.29 -9.38
N SER A 222 12.59 -2.51 -8.60
CA SER A 222 13.07 -1.80 -7.41
C SER A 222 13.00 -2.70 -6.18
N ASP A 223 13.96 -2.54 -5.29
CA ASP A 223 13.94 -3.15 -3.95
C ASP A 223 13.51 -2.16 -2.85
N ASP A 224 13.41 -2.67 -1.62
CA ASP A 224 12.97 -1.91 -0.44
C ASP A 224 13.98 -0.82 -0.04
N SER A 225 15.28 -1.03 -0.30
CA SER A 225 16.32 -0.05 0.03
C SER A 225 16.24 1.15 -0.92
N GLU A 226 16.08 0.89 -2.22
CA GLU A 226 15.84 1.93 -3.22
C GLU A 226 14.57 2.74 -2.93
N MET A 227 13.49 2.07 -2.50
CA MET A 227 12.25 2.72 -2.10
C MET A 227 12.47 3.64 -0.89
N LYS A 228 13.07 3.15 0.19
CA LYS A 228 13.36 3.94 1.39
C LYS A 228 14.25 5.15 1.07
N GLN A 229 15.31 4.95 0.27
CA GLN A 229 16.20 6.03 -0.14
C GLN A 229 15.47 7.09 -0.97
N TRP A 230 14.63 6.68 -1.92
CA TRP A 230 13.88 7.62 -2.74
C TRP A 230 12.87 8.43 -1.91
N ILE A 231 12.17 7.80 -0.97
CA ILE A 231 11.25 8.50 -0.06
C ILE A 231 11.99 9.59 0.70
N HIS A 232 13.15 9.25 1.27
CA HIS A 232 13.98 10.18 2.04
C HIS A 232 14.50 11.35 1.17
N ASP A 233 15.02 11.07 -0.02
CA ASP A 233 15.73 12.08 -0.81
C ASP A 233 14.83 12.91 -1.74
N ARG A 234 13.69 12.34 -2.18
CA ARG A 234 12.96 12.82 -3.35
C ARG A 234 11.50 13.14 -3.12
N LEU A 235 10.81 12.40 -2.25
CA LEU A 235 9.36 12.50 -2.10
C LEU A 235 8.90 13.94 -1.89
N GLU A 236 9.47 14.61 -0.89
CA GLU A 236 9.11 15.97 -0.53
C GLU A 236 9.39 16.97 -1.67
N THR A 237 10.56 16.84 -2.30
CA THR A 237 10.98 17.70 -3.40
C THR A 237 10.07 17.56 -4.62
N ASP A 238 9.70 16.33 -4.98
CA ASP A 238 8.88 16.07 -6.16
C ASP A 238 7.41 16.47 -5.93
N ILE A 239 6.88 16.33 -4.70
CA ILE A 239 5.59 16.94 -4.31
C ILE A 239 5.65 18.46 -4.48
N ALA A 240 6.70 19.12 -4.00
CA ALA A 240 6.85 20.58 -4.12
C ALA A 240 6.89 21.07 -5.58
N LYS A 241 7.55 20.31 -6.47
CA LYS A 241 7.57 20.62 -7.92
C LYS A 241 6.19 20.52 -8.53
N TRP A 242 5.40 19.51 -8.14
CA TRP A 242 4.04 19.33 -8.66
C TRP A 242 3.15 20.47 -8.22
N SER A 243 3.14 20.79 -6.93
CA SER A 243 2.32 21.89 -6.38
C SER A 243 2.69 23.26 -6.95
N SER A 244 3.88 23.42 -7.54
CA SER A 244 4.33 24.64 -8.21
C SER A 244 4.23 24.59 -9.75
N ASN A 245 3.59 23.56 -10.32
CA ASN A 245 3.47 23.32 -11.76
C ASN A 245 4.83 23.23 -12.49
N LYS A 246 5.85 22.70 -11.81
CA LYS A 246 7.23 22.53 -12.32
C LYS A 246 7.58 21.07 -12.62
N LEU A 247 6.56 20.22 -12.77
CA LEU A 247 6.68 18.78 -12.98
C LEU A 247 6.27 18.37 -14.39
#